data_AF-G6XKZ6-F1
#
_entry.id   AF-G6XKZ6-F1
#
_cell.length_a   1.000
_cell.length_b   1.000
_cell.length_c   1.000
_cell.angle_alpha   90.00
_cell.angle_beta   90.00
_cell.angle_gamma   90.00
#
_symmetry.space_group_name_H-M   'P 1'
#
loop_
_entity.id
_entity.type
_entity.pdbx_description
1 polymer ?
#
loop_
_entity_poly.entity_id
_entity_poly.type
_entity_poly.pdbx_seq_one_letter_code
_entity_poly.pdbx_strand_id
1 'polypeptide(L)'
;MNVVKAAPRLERAGKTPSQKAILWLLREYGRVRHERGSREFRWRMTDGIVTVLPEPGPWEFLQACGVIVLDPQGFATLTETGRAICAGYRGAPPVVTAGRLPDQATWLTDEQMERIEPFLPLSHGIARLEDRNVLSAIVHVLRHGLRWSDVPAEYGVPYRRLRNRLIRWAEMDVMDRVLANLMERRDGVLRLMVSERQFRLHPTGALLAARGLFPVVAPIEEDMPCAA
;
A
#
# COMPACT_ATOMS: atom_id res chain seq x y z
N MET A 1 7.32 -8.08 -36.92
CA MET A 1 6.70 -6.83 -36.43
C MET A 1 6.08 -7.07 -35.06
N ASN A 2 6.66 -6.42 -34.05
CA ASN A 2 6.19 -6.19 -32.67
C ASN A 2 5.54 -7.32 -31.87
N VAL A 3 6.40 -8.22 -31.37
CA VAL A 3 6.17 -8.91 -30.08
C VAL A 3 6.31 -7.86 -28.98
N VAL A 4 5.19 -7.25 -28.57
CA VAL A 4 5.16 -6.44 -27.34
C VAL A 4 5.42 -7.41 -26.19
N LYS A 5 6.68 -7.51 -25.79
CA LYS A 5 7.15 -8.29 -24.64
C LYS A 5 6.35 -7.84 -23.41
N ALA A 6 5.32 -8.62 -23.08
CA ALA A 6 4.42 -8.45 -21.96
C ALA A 6 5.09 -8.86 -20.62
N ALA A 7 5.98 -9.87 -20.69
CA ALA A 7 6.70 -10.45 -19.55
C ALA A 7 7.57 -9.48 -18.70
N PRO A 8 8.30 -8.48 -19.27
CA PRO A 8 9.19 -7.63 -18.49
C PRO A 8 8.46 -6.69 -17.53
N ARG A 9 7.20 -6.33 -17.80
CA ARG A 9 6.50 -5.28 -17.04
C ARG A 9 5.98 -5.80 -15.71
N LEU A 10 5.44 -7.02 -15.68
CA LEU A 10 4.95 -7.67 -14.45
C LEU A 10 6.08 -8.21 -13.57
N GLU A 11 7.22 -8.60 -14.16
CA GLU A 11 8.40 -9.02 -13.39
C GLU A 11 9.19 -7.83 -12.83
N ARG A 12 9.33 -6.74 -13.59
CA ARG A 12 10.03 -5.52 -13.12
C ARG A 12 9.23 -4.69 -12.12
N ALA A 13 7.89 -4.67 -12.20
CA ALA A 13 7.05 -3.86 -11.32
C ALA A 13 6.81 -4.46 -9.93
N GLY A 14 7.12 -5.76 -9.75
CA GLY A 14 6.68 -6.52 -8.57
C GLY A 14 5.18 -6.83 -8.61
N LYS A 15 4.82 -8.08 -8.26
CA LYS A 15 3.42 -8.54 -8.27
C LYS A 15 2.79 -8.28 -6.90
N THR A 16 1.64 -7.62 -6.86
CA THR A 16 0.89 -7.43 -5.60
C THR A 16 0.31 -8.75 -5.08
N PRO A 17 -0.02 -8.86 -3.78
CA PRO A 17 -0.70 -10.03 -3.24
C PRO A 17 -1.98 -10.40 -3.99
N SER A 18 -2.82 -9.42 -4.33
CA SER A 18 -4.07 -9.63 -5.08
C SER A 18 -3.80 -10.12 -6.50
N GLN A 19 -2.77 -9.60 -7.19
CA GLN A 19 -2.36 -10.10 -8.51
C GLN A 19 -1.87 -11.55 -8.43
N LYS A 20 -1.07 -11.90 -7.42
CA LYS A 20 -0.61 -13.28 -7.22
C LYS A 20 -1.77 -14.23 -6.92
N ALA A 21 -2.75 -13.80 -6.12
CA ALA A 21 -3.94 -14.56 -5.79
C ALA A 21 -4.79 -14.83 -7.05
N ILE A 22 -5.10 -13.79 -7.85
CA ILE A 22 -5.84 -13.94 -9.11
C ILE A 22 -5.15 -14.93 -10.06
N LEU A 23 -3.83 -14.80 -10.22
CA LEU A 23 -3.06 -15.67 -11.11
C LEU A 23 -3.02 -17.12 -10.63
N TRP A 24 -2.91 -17.35 -9.32
CA TRP A 24 -2.98 -18.70 -8.76
C TRP A 24 -4.38 -19.32 -8.97
N LEU A 25 -5.45 -18.57 -8.72
CA LEU A 25 -6.83 -19.04 -8.93
C LEU A 25 -7.09 -19.43 -10.37
N LEU A 26 -6.62 -18.61 -11.32
CA LEU A 26 -6.76 -18.91 -12.74
C LEU A 26 -5.97 -20.15 -13.16
N ARG A 27 -4.82 -20.41 -12.54
CA ARG A 27 -4.03 -21.63 -12.80
C ARG A 27 -4.74 -22.87 -12.26
N GLU A 28 -5.22 -22.80 -11.03
CA GLU A 28 -5.81 -23.94 -10.33
C GLU A 28 -7.18 -24.33 -10.90
N TYR A 29 -8.03 -23.34 -11.16
CA TYR A 29 -9.42 -23.55 -11.56
C TYR A 29 -9.68 -23.29 -13.06
N GLY A 30 -8.65 -22.87 -13.81
CA GLY A 30 -8.70 -22.65 -15.26
C GLY A 30 -9.46 -21.40 -15.72
N ARG A 31 -10.55 -21.05 -15.04
CA ARG A 31 -11.35 -19.83 -15.28
C ARG A 31 -11.89 -19.24 -14.00
N VAL A 32 -11.92 -17.91 -13.92
CA VAL A 32 -12.40 -17.17 -12.75
C VAL A 32 -13.35 -16.08 -13.20
N ARG A 33 -14.50 -15.94 -12.55
CA ARG A 33 -15.46 -14.88 -12.83
C ARG A 33 -15.05 -13.58 -12.13
N HIS A 34 -15.01 -12.50 -12.90
CA HIS A 34 -14.72 -11.14 -12.50
C HIS A 34 -16.04 -10.36 -12.35
N GLU A 35 -16.54 -10.18 -11.12
CA GLU A 35 -17.75 -9.39 -10.86
C GLU A 35 -17.39 -7.93 -10.55
N ARG A 36 -18.01 -6.94 -11.20
CA ARG A 36 -17.73 -5.52 -10.90
C ARG A 36 -18.52 -5.07 -9.68
N GLY A 37 -17.92 -4.24 -8.81
CA GLY A 37 -18.67 -3.47 -7.79
C GLY A 37 -18.29 -3.64 -6.32
N SER A 38 -17.17 -4.30 -6.00
CA SER A 38 -16.66 -4.40 -4.62
C SER A 38 -15.44 -3.50 -4.41
N ARG A 39 -15.30 -2.93 -3.22
CA ARG A 39 -14.09 -2.19 -2.78
C ARG A 39 -13.11 -3.06 -2.00
N GLU A 40 -13.37 -4.36 -1.92
CA GLU A 40 -12.55 -5.33 -1.20
C GLU A 40 -12.28 -6.54 -2.07
N PHE A 41 -11.04 -7.04 -1.99
CA PHE A 41 -10.66 -8.30 -2.61
C PHE A 41 -11.21 -9.48 -1.80
N ARG A 42 -12.25 -10.12 -2.32
CA ARG A 42 -12.79 -11.38 -1.79
C ARG A 42 -13.02 -12.36 -2.93
N TRP A 43 -13.09 -13.64 -2.59
CA TRP A 43 -13.46 -14.66 -3.56
C TRP A 43 -14.37 -15.68 -2.91
N ARG A 44 -15.29 -16.21 -3.69
CA ARG A 44 -16.23 -17.25 -3.27
C ARG A 44 -16.28 -18.33 -4.34
N MET A 45 -16.53 -19.55 -3.91
CA MET A 45 -16.83 -20.66 -4.80
C MET A 45 -18.32 -20.97 -4.71
N THR A 46 -19.02 -20.94 -5.83
CA THR A 46 -20.44 -21.28 -5.92
C THR A 46 -20.61 -22.16 -7.15
N ASP A 47 -21.17 -23.36 -6.99
CA ASP A 47 -21.41 -24.33 -8.07
C ASP A 47 -20.17 -24.62 -8.94
N GLY A 48 -19.00 -24.75 -8.30
CA GLY A 48 -17.73 -25.00 -8.98
C GLY A 48 -17.16 -23.80 -9.74
N ILE A 49 -17.81 -22.62 -9.67
CA ILE A 49 -17.31 -21.38 -10.26
C ILE A 49 -16.67 -20.54 -9.17
N VAL A 50 -15.38 -20.26 -9.35
CA VAL A 50 -14.67 -19.27 -8.56
C VAL A 50 -15.04 -17.87 -9.04
N THR A 51 -15.70 -17.10 -8.18
CA THR A 51 -15.99 -15.70 -8.41
C THR A 51 -15.11 -14.85 -7.52
N VAL A 52 -14.33 -13.96 -8.12
CA VAL A 52 -13.55 -12.95 -7.40
C VAL A 52 -14.33 -11.64 -7.47
N LEU A 53 -14.63 -11.10 -6.30
CA LEU A 53 -15.18 -9.76 -6.08
C LEU A 53 -13.99 -8.80 -5.96
N PRO A 54 -13.79 -7.88 -6.91
CA PRO A 54 -12.57 -7.09 -6.90
C PRO A 54 -12.78 -5.58 -7.08
N GLU A 55 -11.70 -4.91 -6.72
CA GLU A 55 -11.31 -3.62 -7.26
C GLU A 55 -10.88 -3.77 -8.74
N PRO A 56 -11.18 -2.80 -9.63
CA PRO A 56 -10.86 -2.90 -11.05
C PRO A 56 -9.35 -2.93 -11.38
N GLY A 57 -8.50 -2.32 -10.52
CA GLY A 57 -7.08 -2.09 -10.81
C GLY A 57 -6.22 -3.34 -11.11
N PRO A 58 -6.26 -4.40 -10.29
CA PRO A 58 -5.49 -5.62 -10.55
C PRO A 58 -5.85 -6.31 -11.86
N TRP A 59 -7.13 -6.34 -12.23
CA TRP A 59 -7.61 -7.00 -13.46
C TRP A 59 -7.20 -6.24 -14.71
N GLU A 60 -7.40 -4.93 -14.73
CA GLU A 60 -6.97 -4.05 -15.81
C GLU A 60 -5.45 -4.14 -16.03
N PHE A 61 -4.68 -4.20 -14.94
CA PHE A 61 -3.23 -4.32 -15.03
C PHE A 61 -2.77 -5.67 -15.62
N LEU A 62 -3.36 -6.78 -15.18
CA LEU A 62 -3.02 -8.11 -15.70
C LEU A 62 -3.42 -8.27 -17.18
N GLN A 63 -4.56 -7.70 -17.57
CA GLN A 63 -4.99 -7.65 -18.97
C GLN A 63 -4.07 -6.77 -19.81
N ALA A 64 -3.69 -5.58 -19.32
CA ALA A 64 -2.73 -4.70 -20.00
C ALA A 64 -1.33 -5.31 -20.12
N CYS A 65 -0.97 -6.22 -19.20
CA CYS A 65 0.25 -7.01 -19.29
C CYS A 65 0.10 -8.24 -20.20
N GLY A 66 -1.05 -8.49 -20.83
CA GLY A 66 -1.28 -9.64 -21.73
C GLY A 66 -1.21 -11.00 -21.04
N VAL A 67 -1.37 -11.03 -19.71
CA VAL A 67 -1.25 -12.24 -18.88
C VAL A 67 -2.59 -12.98 -18.78
N ILE A 68 -3.69 -12.25 -18.89
CA ILE A 68 -5.05 -12.77 -18.85
C ILE A 68 -5.88 -12.22 -20.01
N VAL A 69 -6.93 -12.95 -20.39
CA VAL A 69 -7.98 -12.47 -21.29
C VAL A 69 -9.30 -12.55 -20.55
N LEU A 70 -10.07 -11.45 -20.61
CA LEU A 70 -11.45 -11.39 -20.11
C LEU A 70 -12.40 -11.59 -21.29
N ASP A 71 -13.34 -12.51 -21.15
CA ASP A 71 -14.42 -12.68 -22.11
C ASP A 71 -15.56 -11.67 -21.87
N PRO A 72 -16.48 -11.50 -22.83
CA PRO A 72 -17.62 -10.59 -22.68
C PRO A 72 -18.59 -10.98 -21.56
N GLN A 73 -18.51 -12.22 -21.07
CA GLN A 73 -19.35 -12.75 -19.99
C GLN A 73 -18.73 -12.49 -18.60
N GLY A 74 -17.53 -11.91 -18.55
CA GLY A 74 -16.82 -11.56 -17.32
C GLY A 74 -15.94 -12.69 -16.77
N PHE A 75 -15.62 -13.73 -17.53
CA PHE A 75 -14.64 -14.74 -17.11
C PHE A 75 -13.24 -14.38 -17.59
N ALA A 76 -12.29 -14.52 -16.69
CA ALA A 76 -10.87 -14.43 -16.99
C ALA A 76 -10.28 -15.83 -17.21
N THR A 77 -9.33 -15.91 -18.15
CA THR A 77 -8.49 -17.09 -18.41
C THR A 77 -7.04 -16.69 -18.61
N LEU A 78 -6.09 -17.60 -18.36
CA LEU A 78 -4.67 -17.36 -18.59
C LEU A 78 -4.33 -17.44 -20.08
N THR A 79 -3.53 -16.48 -20.55
CA THR A 79 -2.85 -16.60 -21.85
C THR A 79 -1.68 -17.59 -21.73
N GLU A 80 -1.09 -17.97 -22.87
CA GLU A 80 0.15 -18.77 -22.89
C GLU A 80 1.27 -18.12 -22.07
N THR A 81 1.44 -16.79 -22.21
CA THR A 81 2.35 -15.99 -21.40
C THR A 81 2.02 -16.07 -19.91
N GLY A 82 0.73 -15.98 -19.54
CA GLY A 82 0.33 -16.07 -18.14
C GLY A 82 0.55 -17.46 -17.55
N ARG A 83 0.32 -18.52 -18.33
CA ARG A 83 0.61 -19.90 -17.92
C ARG A 83 2.09 -20.11 -17.64
N ALA A 84 2.97 -19.61 -18.51
CA ALA A 84 4.42 -19.68 -18.32
C ALA A 84 4.88 -19.00 -17.01
N ILE A 85 4.32 -17.82 -16.71
CA ILE A 85 4.63 -17.08 -15.47
C ILE A 85 4.15 -17.84 -14.22
N CYS A 86 2.99 -18.50 -14.30
CA CYS A 86 2.38 -19.19 -13.17
C CYS A 86 2.93 -20.61 -12.94
N ALA A 87 3.68 -21.18 -13.89
CA ALA A 87 4.22 -22.54 -13.81
C ALA A 87 5.11 -22.77 -12.57
N GLY A 88 5.76 -21.71 -12.06
CA GLY A 88 6.59 -21.77 -10.85
C GLY A 88 5.85 -21.68 -9.52
N TYR A 89 4.52 -21.46 -9.50
CA TYR A 89 3.78 -21.25 -8.26
C TYR A 89 3.50 -22.64 -7.67
N ARG A 90 4.18 -23.07 -6.61
CA ARG A 90 4.08 -24.48 -6.15
C ARG A 90 3.05 -24.71 -5.03
N GLY A 91 2.65 -23.65 -4.33
CA GLY A 91 1.63 -23.73 -3.28
C GLY A 91 0.51 -22.74 -3.53
N ALA A 92 -0.63 -22.96 -2.86
CA ALA A 92 -1.59 -21.88 -2.67
C ALA A 92 -0.86 -20.68 -2.07
N PRO A 93 -1.02 -19.46 -2.63
CA PRO A 93 -0.59 -18.29 -1.91
C PRO A 93 -1.27 -18.37 -0.54
N PRO A 94 -0.56 -18.04 0.56
CA PRO A 94 -1.20 -18.00 1.87
C PRO A 94 -2.49 -17.20 1.70
N VAL A 95 -3.61 -17.71 2.25
CA VAL A 95 -4.85 -16.94 2.28
C VAL A 95 -4.44 -15.57 2.78
N VAL A 96 -4.59 -14.60 1.88
CA VAL A 96 -4.22 -13.23 2.16
C VAL A 96 -5.32 -12.76 3.10
N THR A 97 -5.20 -13.10 4.39
CA THR A 97 -6.15 -12.70 5.44
C THR A 97 -6.30 -11.18 5.42
N ALA A 98 -5.24 -10.50 4.98
CA ALA A 98 -5.26 -9.11 4.61
C ALA A 98 -4.33 -8.89 3.41
N GLY A 99 -4.81 -8.20 2.37
CA GLY A 99 -3.93 -7.49 1.44
C GLY A 99 -3.33 -6.33 2.21
N ARG A 100 -2.49 -6.64 3.20
CA ARG A 100 -2.33 -5.93 4.48
C ARG A 100 -3.20 -4.68 4.60
N LEU A 101 -4.51 -4.78 4.72
CA LEU A 101 -5.21 -3.83 5.58
C LEU A 101 -4.93 -4.35 6.98
N PRO A 102 -4.26 -3.61 7.86
CA PRO A 102 -4.10 -4.01 9.25
C PRO A 102 -5.49 -4.29 9.83
N ASP A 103 -5.61 -5.32 10.65
CA ASP A 103 -6.89 -5.73 11.24
C ASP A 103 -7.53 -4.62 12.12
N GLN A 104 -6.79 -3.55 12.41
CA GLN A 104 -7.21 -2.40 13.21
C GLN A 104 -6.63 -1.09 12.67
N ALA A 105 -7.46 -0.06 12.52
CA ALA A 105 -6.98 1.29 12.28
C ALA A 105 -6.02 1.73 13.39
N THR A 106 -4.94 2.37 12.96
CA THR A 106 -4.04 3.09 13.85
C THR A 106 -4.62 4.48 14.09
N TRP A 107 -5.13 4.73 15.28
CA TRP A 107 -5.60 6.06 15.69
C TRP A 107 -4.56 6.70 16.61
N LEU A 108 -4.22 7.97 16.34
CA LEU A 108 -3.38 8.74 17.25
C LEU A 108 -4.15 9.07 18.52
N THR A 109 -3.53 8.84 19.67
CA THR A 109 -4.11 9.17 20.98
C THR A 109 -4.15 10.68 21.21
N ASP A 110 -4.88 11.13 22.23
CA ASP A 110 -4.87 12.52 22.66
C ASP A 110 -3.46 12.99 23.03
N GLU A 111 -2.73 12.20 23.83
CA GLU A 111 -1.34 12.50 24.22
C GLU A 111 -0.39 12.62 23.01
N GLN A 112 -0.52 11.72 22.03
CA GLN A 112 0.27 11.78 20.80
C GLN A 112 -0.06 13.03 19.98
N MET A 113 -1.34 13.41 19.92
CA MET A 113 -1.77 14.64 19.24
C MET A 113 -1.25 15.88 19.96
N GLU A 114 -1.38 15.98 21.27
CA GLU A 114 -0.86 17.10 22.08
C GLU A 114 0.64 17.28 21.87
N ARG A 115 1.39 16.18 21.78
CA ARG A 115 2.83 16.21 21.57
C ARG A 115 3.23 16.77 20.19
N ILE A 116 2.45 16.52 19.15
CA ILE A 116 2.77 16.96 17.78
C ILE A 116 2.06 18.25 17.37
N GLU A 117 1.02 18.65 18.09
CA GLU A 117 0.23 19.86 17.82
C GLU A 117 1.09 21.13 17.64
N PRO A 118 2.16 21.37 18.43
CA PRO A 118 3.00 22.56 18.25
C PRO A 118 3.70 22.66 16.89
N PHE A 119 3.84 21.54 16.17
CA PHE A 119 4.47 21.51 14.85
C PHE A 119 3.45 21.71 13.72
N LEU A 120 2.16 21.55 14.00
CA LEU A 120 1.12 21.67 12.98
C LEU A 120 0.91 23.15 12.60
N PRO A 121 0.70 23.45 11.31
CA PRO A 121 0.38 24.80 10.90
C PRO A 121 -0.98 25.22 11.47
N LEU A 122 -1.17 26.53 11.65
CA LEU A 122 -2.43 27.10 12.15
C LEU A 122 -3.63 26.57 11.34
N SER A 123 -4.68 26.17 12.06
CA SER A 123 -5.93 25.72 11.46
C SER A 123 -6.63 26.91 10.79
N HIS A 124 -6.61 26.97 9.46
CA HIS A 124 -7.31 27.99 8.68
C HIS A 124 -8.82 27.64 8.58
N GLY A 125 -9.48 27.43 9.72
CA GLY A 125 -10.89 26.98 9.80
C GLY A 125 -11.11 25.47 9.67
N ILE A 126 -10.04 24.67 9.64
CA ILE A 126 -10.10 23.20 9.66
C ILE A 126 -10.07 22.70 11.10
N ALA A 127 -11.00 21.83 11.49
CA ALA A 127 -11.05 21.29 12.85
C ALA A 127 -9.85 20.36 13.14
N ARG A 128 -9.29 20.43 14.34
CA ARG A 128 -8.20 19.54 14.79
C ARG A 128 -8.55 18.05 14.74
N LEU A 129 -9.84 17.73 14.81
CA LEU A 129 -10.35 16.38 14.60
C LEU A 129 -10.06 15.88 13.17
N GLU A 130 -10.12 16.76 12.15
CA GLU A 130 -9.73 16.41 10.79
C GLU A 130 -8.22 16.12 10.71
N ASP A 131 -7.39 16.93 11.37
CA ASP A 131 -5.94 16.70 11.39
C ASP A 131 -5.57 15.39 12.10
N ARG A 132 -6.26 15.01 13.19
CA ARG A 132 -6.11 13.68 13.80
C ARG A 132 -6.41 12.58 12.80
N ASN A 133 -7.53 12.66 12.08
CA ASN A 133 -7.92 11.63 11.11
C ASN A 133 -6.91 11.54 9.96
N VAL A 134 -6.47 12.70 9.45
CA VAL A 134 -5.48 12.78 8.37
C VAL A 134 -4.14 12.18 8.79
N LEU A 135 -3.62 12.57 9.96
CA LEU A 135 -2.35 12.08 10.47
C LEU A 135 -2.40 10.60 10.81
N SER A 136 -3.47 10.15 11.48
CA SER A 136 -3.71 8.74 11.79
C SER A 136 -3.70 7.88 10.51
N ALA A 137 -4.40 8.34 9.48
CA ALA A 137 -4.46 7.66 8.18
C ALA A 137 -3.10 7.64 7.46
N ILE A 138 -2.35 8.74 7.46
CA ILE A 138 -1.00 8.80 6.88
C ILE A 138 -0.05 7.84 7.61
N VAL A 139 -0.05 7.87 8.94
CA VAL A 139 0.78 6.99 9.78
C VAL A 139 0.45 5.54 9.50
N HIS A 140 -0.83 5.19 9.41
CA HIS A 140 -1.27 3.84 9.10
C HIS A 140 -0.77 3.37 7.73
N VAL A 141 -0.92 4.18 6.68
CA VAL A 141 -0.41 3.87 5.34
C VAL A 141 1.10 3.64 5.35
N LEU A 142 1.87 4.54 5.98
CA LEU A 142 3.33 4.46 6.01
C LEU A 142 3.84 3.29 6.86
N ARG A 143 3.28 3.09 8.05
CA ARG A 143 3.63 2.00 8.99
C ARG A 143 3.45 0.62 8.37
N HIS A 144 2.36 0.45 7.63
CA HIS A 144 1.96 -0.85 7.08
C HIS A 144 2.37 -1.05 5.61
N GLY A 145 2.88 0.01 4.95
CA GLY A 145 3.33 -0.03 3.56
C GLY A 145 2.17 -0.13 2.56
N LEU A 146 1.04 0.51 2.86
CA LEU A 146 -0.18 0.42 2.06
C LEU A 146 -0.07 1.26 0.79
N ARG A 147 -0.90 0.95 -0.22
CA ARG A 147 -1.18 1.95 -1.24
C ARG A 147 -2.08 3.00 -0.63
N TRP A 148 -1.96 4.25 -1.08
CA TRP A 148 -2.87 5.31 -0.65
C TRP A 148 -4.34 4.95 -0.87
N SER A 149 -4.69 4.28 -1.98
CA SER A 149 -6.05 3.82 -2.28
C SER A 149 -6.62 2.86 -1.26
N ASP A 150 -5.75 2.17 -0.52
CA ASP A 150 -6.09 1.07 0.38
C ASP A 150 -6.17 1.59 1.83
N VAL A 151 -6.37 2.89 2.03
CA VAL A 151 -6.56 3.46 3.37
C VAL A 151 -7.95 3.06 3.91
N PRO A 152 -8.07 2.66 5.19
CA PRO A 152 -9.37 2.36 5.78
C PRO A 152 -10.38 3.49 5.63
N ALA A 153 -11.61 3.14 5.25
CA ALA A 153 -12.68 4.11 5.03
C ALA A 153 -13.13 4.82 6.33
N GLU A 154 -12.88 4.19 7.49
CA GLU A 154 -13.21 4.72 8.82
C GLU A 154 -12.50 6.03 9.17
N TYR A 155 -11.36 6.33 8.54
CA TYR A 155 -10.71 7.63 8.68
C TYR A 155 -11.52 8.77 8.06
N GLY A 156 -12.45 8.47 7.15
CA GLY A 156 -13.34 9.47 6.53
C GLY A 156 -12.65 10.44 5.56
N VAL A 157 -11.37 10.20 5.21
CA VAL A 157 -10.59 11.10 4.34
C VAL A 157 -10.20 10.40 3.02
N PRO A 158 -10.54 10.97 1.85
CA PRO A 158 -10.10 10.49 0.55
C PRO A 158 -8.57 10.44 0.42
N TYR A 159 -8.05 9.35 -0.14
CA TYR A 159 -6.62 9.10 -0.23
C TYR A 159 -5.80 10.19 -0.94
N ARG A 160 -6.38 10.87 -1.94
CA ARG A 160 -5.71 11.98 -2.64
C ARG A 160 -5.43 13.15 -1.69
N ARG A 161 -6.34 13.44 -0.75
CA ARG A 161 -6.14 14.48 0.25
C ARG A 161 -5.02 14.11 1.22
N LEU A 162 -4.93 12.84 1.62
CA LEU A 162 -3.85 12.34 2.48
C LEU A 162 -2.47 12.49 1.84
N ARG A 163 -2.29 11.96 0.62
CA ARG A 163 -1.02 12.07 -0.12
C ARG A 163 -0.62 13.53 -0.34
N ASN A 164 -1.54 14.37 -0.77
CA ASN A 164 -1.27 15.79 -0.99
C ASN A 164 -0.94 16.53 0.31
N ARG A 165 -1.54 16.13 1.43
CA ARG A 165 -1.20 16.69 2.75
C ARG A 165 0.20 16.27 3.18
N LEU A 166 0.54 14.99 3.08
CA LEU A 166 1.89 14.50 3.38
C LEU A 166 2.95 15.30 2.60
N ILE A 167 2.76 15.49 1.29
CA ILE A 167 3.72 16.22 0.45
C ILE A 167 3.83 17.69 0.90
N ARG A 168 2.71 18.40 1.04
CA ARG A 168 2.73 19.81 1.46
C ARG A 168 3.36 20.02 2.83
N TRP A 169 3.01 19.17 3.80
CA TRP A 169 3.57 19.27 5.15
C TRP A 169 5.02 18.78 5.22
N ALA A 170 5.47 17.90 4.31
CA ALA A 170 6.88 17.58 4.16
C ALA A 170 7.68 18.77 3.63
N GLU A 171 7.17 19.47 2.62
CA GLU A 171 7.79 20.68 2.06
C GLU A 171 7.88 21.83 3.08
N MET A 172 7.01 21.83 4.10
CA MET A 172 7.01 22.78 5.21
C MET A 172 7.82 22.31 6.44
N ASP A 173 8.55 21.19 6.36
CA ASP A 173 9.28 20.57 7.50
C ASP A 173 8.38 20.09 8.67
N VAL A 174 7.06 20.22 8.54
CA VAL A 174 6.07 19.82 9.55
C VAL A 174 6.09 18.31 9.73
N MET A 175 6.07 17.54 8.64
CA MET A 175 6.00 16.08 8.75
C MET A 175 7.26 15.46 9.33
N ASP A 176 8.44 16.07 9.12
CA ASP A 176 9.69 15.56 9.70
C ASP A 176 9.63 15.67 11.23
N ARG A 177 9.25 16.84 11.74
CA ARG A 177 9.04 17.07 13.19
C ARG A 177 7.95 16.19 13.77
N VAL A 178 6.84 16.01 13.05
CA VAL A 178 5.75 15.13 13.47
C VAL A 178 6.26 13.70 13.60
N LEU A 179 6.88 13.13 12.56
CA LEU A 179 7.36 11.75 12.60
C LEU A 179 8.44 11.53 13.66
N ALA A 180 9.36 12.48 13.84
CA ALA A 180 10.40 12.42 14.86
C ALA A 180 9.85 12.45 16.30
N ASN A 181 8.67 13.04 16.52
CA ASN A 181 8.05 13.16 17.84
C ASN A 181 6.90 12.18 18.07
N LEU A 182 6.50 11.42 17.06
CA LEU A 182 5.39 10.50 17.13
C LEU A 182 5.86 9.13 17.63
N MET A 183 5.73 8.92 18.94
CA MET A 183 6.20 7.71 19.63
C MET A 183 5.04 6.84 20.13
N GLU A 184 5.28 5.55 20.26
CA GLU A 184 4.40 4.60 20.96
C GLU A 184 5.20 3.76 21.96
N ARG A 185 4.53 3.30 23.02
CA ARG A 185 5.10 2.33 23.95
C ARG A 185 4.63 0.93 23.56
N ARG A 186 5.58 0.05 23.25
CA ARG A 186 5.31 -1.36 22.93
C ARG A 186 6.23 -2.24 23.76
N ASP A 187 5.65 -3.20 24.47
CA ASP A 187 6.37 -4.12 25.36
C ASP A 187 7.27 -3.39 26.37
N GLY A 188 6.80 -2.26 26.90
CA GLY A 188 7.55 -1.44 27.86
C GLY A 188 8.66 -0.57 27.24
N VAL A 189 8.85 -0.57 25.92
CA VAL A 189 9.87 0.24 25.22
C VAL A 189 9.22 1.36 24.40
N LEU A 190 9.74 2.58 24.51
CA LEU A 190 9.31 3.72 23.71
C LEU A 190 9.98 3.66 22.32
N ARG A 191 9.20 3.75 21.23
CA ARG A 191 9.67 3.64 19.85
C ARG A 191 8.94 4.60 18.92
N LEU A 192 9.55 4.94 17.79
CA LEU A 192 8.89 5.71 16.73
C LEU A 192 7.70 4.93 16.16
N MET A 193 6.60 5.62 15.90
CA MET A 193 5.43 5.00 15.29
C MET A 193 5.66 4.57 13.85
N VAL A 194 6.46 5.35 13.11
CA VAL A 194 6.91 5.04 11.75
C VAL A 194 8.43 5.13 11.75
N SER A 195 9.09 3.99 11.60
CA SER A 195 10.53 3.94 11.42
C SER A 195 10.94 4.49 10.04
N GLU A 196 12.19 4.92 9.93
CA GLU A 196 12.80 5.27 8.64
C GLU A 196 12.59 4.18 7.59
N ARG A 197 12.82 2.92 7.97
CA ARG A 197 12.66 1.78 7.06
C ARG A 197 11.23 1.71 6.51
N GLN A 198 10.22 1.84 7.38
CA GLN A 198 8.81 1.83 6.94
C GLN A 198 8.51 3.01 6.01
N PHE A 199 9.03 4.19 6.35
CA PHE A 199 8.88 5.39 5.52
C PHE A 199 9.50 5.20 4.12
N ARG A 200 10.76 4.74 4.05
CA ARG A 200 11.50 4.53 2.80
C ARG A 200 10.97 3.37 1.96
N LEU A 201 10.37 2.35 2.58
CA LEU A 201 9.73 1.25 1.83
C LEU A 201 8.47 1.71 1.08
N HIS A 202 7.82 2.78 1.53
CA HIS A 202 6.64 3.30 0.87
C HIS A 202 7.02 4.23 -0.31
N PRO A 203 6.46 4.08 -1.53
CA PRO A 203 6.90 4.83 -2.72
C PRO A 203 6.88 6.35 -2.58
N THR A 204 5.91 6.89 -1.83
CA THR A 204 5.86 8.34 -1.57
C THR A 204 6.93 8.79 -0.58
N GLY A 205 7.25 7.95 0.42
CA GLY A 205 8.32 8.27 1.38
C GLY A 205 9.70 8.21 0.72
N ALA A 206 9.95 7.19 -0.11
CA ALA A 206 11.17 7.11 -0.94
C ALA A 206 11.34 8.35 -1.84
N LEU A 207 10.26 8.80 -2.50
CA LEU A 207 10.29 10.00 -3.34
C LEU A 207 10.61 11.28 -2.54
N LEU A 208 10.05 11.42 -1.34
CA LEU A 208 10.29 12.59 -0.49
C LEU A 208 11.72 12.58 0.07
N ALA A 209 12.21 11.42 0.51
CA ALA A 209 13.60 11.25 0.92
C ALA A 209 14.59 11.57 -0.21
N ALA A 210 14.31 11.11 -1.44
CA ALA A 210 15.13 11.41 -2.61
C ALA A 210 15.14 12.91 -2.98
N ARG A 211 14.17 13.69 -2.47
CA ARG A 211 14.11 15.15 -2.60
C ARG A 211 14.84 15.90 -1.49
N GLY A 212 15.54 15.20 -0.59
CA GLY A 212 16.20 15.78 0.56
C GLY A 212 15.24 16.23 1.68
N LEU A 213 13.98 15.80 1.63
CA LEU A 213 13.03 16.01 2.71
C LEU A 213 13.17 14.86 3.72
N PHE A 214 12.99 15.16 5.00
CA PHE A 214 13.14 14.23 6.14
C PHE A 214 14.59 13.85 6.53
N PRO A 215 15.47 14.83 6.84
CA PRO A 215 16.84 14.55 7.25
C PRO A 215 16.95 13.86 8.62
N VAL A 216 15.99 14.07 9.54
CA VAL A 216 15.98 13.42 10.88
C VAL A 216 15.63 11.94 10.79
N VAL A 217 14.88 11.56 9.76
CA VAL A 217 14.52 10.18 9.43
C VAL A 217 15.51 9.57 8.44
N ALA A 218 16.46 10.33 7.90
CA ALA A 218 17.57 9.75 7.15
C ALA A 218 18.55 9.09 8.14
N PRO A 219 19.26 8.02 7.75
CA PRO A 219 20.37 7.56 8.55
C PRO A 219 21.34 8.73 8.56
N ILE A 220 21.80 9.11 9.74
CA ILE A 220 23.13 9.72 9.84
C ILE A 220 24.01 8.75 9.04
N GLU A 221 24.63 9.19 7.94
CA GLU A 221 25.68 8.39 7.31
C GLU A 221 26.61 7.98 8.45
N GLU A 222 26.67 6.68 8.74
CA GLU A 222 27.70 6.12 9.63
C GLU A 222 29.04 6.28 8.93
N ASP A 223 29.52 7.52 8.84
CA ASP A 223 30.86 7.80 8.37
C ASP A 223 31.82 7.55 9.52
N MET A 224 32.32 6.32 9.63
CA MET A 224 33.72 6.13 9.96
C MET A 224 34.26 4.76 9.58
N PRO A 225 35.19 4.67 8.62
CA PRO A 225 36.14 3.57 8.58
C PRO A 225 37.03 3.63 9.82
N CYS A 226 37.27 2.46 10.41
CA CYS A 226 38.31 2.26 11.41
C CYS A 226 39.66 2.73 10.84
N ALA A 227 40.22 3.78 11.43
CA ALA A 227 41.62 4.13 11.26
C ALA A 227 42.35 3.80 12.58
N ALA A 228 43.48 3.12 12.43
CA ALA A 228 44.42 2.72 13.46
C ALA A 228 45.04 3.92 14.21
#